data_AF-V9L5W9-F1
#
_entry.id   AF-V9L5W9-F1
#
_cell.length_a   1.000
_cell.length_b   1.000
_cell.length_c   1.000
_cell.angle_alpha   90.00
_cell.angle_beta   90.00
_cell.angle_gamma   90.00
#
_symmetry.space_group_name_H-M   'P 1'
#
loop_
_entity.id
_entity.type
_entity.pdbx_description
1 polymer ?
#
loop_
_entity_poly.entity_id
_entity_poly.type
_entity_poly.pdbx_seq_one_letter_code
_entity_poly.pdbx_strand_id
1 'polypeptide(L)'
;MICFLNCHLPAHLENSEQRMESFQNILQLQQFSGRSANGVLDHDLLFWFGDLNFRIEQYDIQSVKNAIDRNKLGLLWDKDQLNIAKVMQPALDGFQEGLLNFRPTYKYDVGTNTYDTSSKKRKPAWTDRILWRVKVADNYNQSVDRRPGEAEVPSVQVFQCSYRSHMEYLVSDHKPVAAVFSLKFAHKLELPLVQLQVEDEWTKPADAVVRYRMDISFPKSSWDWIGLYKVGFKHHKDYVAYVWAKHDESDPMRQCYQALFSEEVLPRGMGEFILCYYSNNHNTIVGVTEPF
;
A
#
# COMPACT_ATOMS: atom_id res chain seq x y z
N MET A 1 9.44 1.55 -2.78
CA MET A 1 8.31 0.61 -2.87
C MET A 1 7.42 0.72 -1.64
N ILE A 2 6.10 0.71 -1.83
CA ILE A 2 5.11 0.81 -0.75
C ILE A 2 4.45 -0.56 -0.54
N CYS A 3 4.30 -0.99 0.71
CA CYS A 3 3.59 -2.20 1.10
C CYS A 3 2.31 -1.84 1.86
N PHE A 4 1.22 -2.57 1.59
CA PHE A 4 -0.01 -2.53 2.37
C PHE A 4 -0.27 -3.93 2.92
N LEU A 5 -0.26 -4.06 4.24
CA LEU A 5 -0.51 -5.31 4.93
C LEU A 5 -1.75 -5.17 5.80
N ASN A 6 -2.76 -5.99 5.51
CA ASN A 6 -3.97 -6.09 6.31
C ASN A 6 -3.94 -7.40 7.10
N CYS A 7 -4.26 -7.38 8.40
CA CYS A 7 -4.39 -8.61 9.17
C CYS A 7 -5.54 -8.58 10.18
N HIS A 8 -5.90 -9.77 10.65
CA HIS A 8 -6.84 -9.97 11.75
C HIS A 8 -6.13 -10.83 12.80
N LEU A 9 -5.80 -10.24 13.94
CA LEU A 9 -5.02 -10.89 15.00
C LEU A 9 -5.93 -11.56 16.05
N PRO A 10 -5.40 -12.50 16.86
CA PRO A 10 -6.17 -13.20 17.88
C PRO A 10 -6.98 -12.27 18.81
N ALA A 11 -8.27 -12.57 18.94
CA ALA A 11 -9.20 -11.83 19.78
C ALA A 11 -8.98 -12.10 21.28
N HIS A 12 -9.73 -11.38 22.12
CA HIS A 12 -9.77 -11.48 23.60
C HIS A 12 -8.65 -10.73 24.34
N LEU A 13 -8.93 -10.35 25.59
CA LEU A 13 -8.06 -9.47 26.40
C LEU A 13 -6.73 -10.17 26.71
N GLU A 14 -6.80 -11.45 27.03
CA GLU A 14 -5.72 -12.29 27.55
C GLU A 14 -4.67 -12.63 26.48
N ASN A 15 -5.04 -12.57 25.19
CA ASN A 15 -4.22 -13.03 24.08
C ASN A 15 -3.20 -11.99 23.58
N SER A 16 -2.73 -11.09 24.45
CA SER A 16 -1.78 -10.03 24.07
C SER A 16 -0.46 -10.62 23.54
N GLU A 17 0.06 -11.64 24.21
CA GLU A 17 1.28 -12.34 23.79
C GLU A 17 1.09 -13.07 22.44
N GLN A 18 -0.05 -13.76 22.25
CA GLN A 18 -0.37 -14.43 20.98
C GLN A 18 -0.50 -13.45 19.81
N ARG A 19 -1.02 -12.24 20.04
CA ARG A 19 -1.03 -11.17 19.03
C ARG A 19 0.37 -10.76 18.65
N MET A 20 1.28 -10.63 19.62
CA MET A 20 2.68 -10.28 19.33
C MET A 20 3.42 -11.41 18.61
N GLU A 21 3.19 -12.67 18.99
CA GLU A 21 3.72 -13.82 18.27
C GLU A 21 3.22 -13.84 16.81
N SER A 22 1.92 -13.62 16.60
CA SER A 22 1.33 -13.53 15.27
C SER A 22 1.94 -12.39 14.46
N PHE A 23 2.15 -11.22 15.07
CA PHE A 23 2.79 -10.06 14.45
C PHE A 23 4.22 -10.38 14.00
N GLN A 24 5.02 -11.00 14.86
CA GLN A 24 6.39 -11.42 14.55
C GLN A 24 6.44 -12.48 13.45
N ASN A 25 5.54 -13.47 13.51
CA ASN A 25 5.43 -14.50 12.48
C ASN A 25 5.10 -13.89 11.11
N ILE A 26 4.17 -12.92 11.05
CA ILE A 26 3.86 -12.22 9.80
C ILE A 26 5.09 -11.46 9.28
N LEU A 27 5.82 -10.75 10.15
CA LEU A 27 7.05 -10.04 9.76
C LEU A 27 8.11 -10.96 9.13
N GLN A 28 8.27 -12.16 9.68
CA GLN A 28 9.30 -13.11 9.26
C GLN A 28 8.89 -13.94 8.05
N LEU A 29 7.64 -14.40 8.02
CA LEU A 29 7.19 -15.42 7.06
C LEU A 29 6.51 -14.84 5.83
N GLN A 30 5.94 -13.62 5.92
CA GLN A 30 5.28 -13.02 4.77
C GLN A 30 6.30 -12.60 3.72
N GLN A 31 6.21 -13.21 2.54
CA GLN A 31 7.03 -12.92 1.38
C GLN A 31 6.20 -12.30 0.26
N PHE A 32 6.84 -11.46 -0.55
CA PHE A 32 6.29 -10.82 -1.74
C PHE A 32 7.11 -11.24 -2.96
N SER A 33 6.48 -11.31 -4.14
CA SER A 33 7.13 -11.72 -5.38
C SER A 33 7.95 -10.59 -6.06
N GLY A 34 8.31 -9.55 -5.32
CA GLY A 34 8.92 -8.33 -5.87
C GLY A 34 10.45 -8.38 -5.86
N ARG A 35 11.11 -8.12 -6.99
CA ARG A 35 12.59 -8.19 -7.10
C ARG A 35 13.35 -7.27 -6.14
N SER A 36 12.76 -6.13 -5.73
CA SER A 36 13.45 -5.12 -4.89
C SER A 36 13.05 -5.16 -3.42
N ALA A 37 12.01 -5.90 -3.04
CA ALA A 37 11.57 -6.07 -1.66
C ALA A 37 10.81 -7.40 -1.54
N ASN A 38 11.40 -8.36 -0.83
CA ASN A 38 10.84 -9.71 -0.68
C ASN A 38 10.14 -9.86 0.68
N GLY A 39 10.76 -9.35 1.75
CA GLY A 39 10.19 -9.34 3.09
C GLY A 39 9.37 -8.09 3.39
N VAL A 40 8.53 -8.16 4.43
CA VAL A 40 7.70 -7.03 4.88
C VAL A 40 8.54 -5.78 5.18
N LEU A 41 9.66 -5.93 5.88
CA LEU A 41 10.53 -4.82 6.31
C LEU A 41 11.46 -4.29 5.21
N ASP A 42 11.53 -4.95 4.05
CA ASP A 42 12.39 -4.53 2.95
C ASP A 42 11.85 -3.29 2.23
N HIS A 43 10.54 -3.02 2.36
CA HIS A 43 9.83 -1.94 1.70
C HIS A 43 10.18 -0.57 2.30
N ASP A 44 10.29 0.45 1.45
CA ASP A 44 10.59 1.83 1.87
C ASP A 44 9.50 2.43 2.78
N LEU A 45 8.25 2.07 2.50
CA LEU A 45 7.09 2.46 3.28
C LEU A 45 6.17 1.26 3.45
N LEU A 46 5.86 0.92 4.69
CA LEU A 46 4.92 -0.12 5.06
C LEU A 46 3.71 0.53 5.74
N PHE A 47 2.51 0.23 5.26
CA PHE A 47 1.26 0.43 6.00
C PHE A 47 0.80 -0.92 6.53
N TRP A 48 0.57 -1.01 7.84
CA TRP A 48 0.05 -2.21 8.49
C TRP A 48 -1.25 -1.86 9.21
N PHE A 49 -2.35 -2.48 8.82
CA PHE A 49 -3.67 -2.16 9.36
C PHE A 49 -4.56 -3.41 9.51
N GLY A 50 -5.73 -3.21 10.10
CA GLY A 50 -6.77 -4.23 10.23
C GLY A 50 -7.33 -4.33 11.65
N ASP A 51 -8.01 -5.44 11.94
CA ASP A 51 -8.45 -5.77 13.30
C ASP A 51 -7.29 -6.41 14.06
N LEU A 52 -6.47 -5.56 14.67
CA LEU A 52 -5.32 -5.98 15.45
C LEU A 52 -5.71 -6.49 16.84
N ASN A 53 -6.98 -6.35 17.23
CA ASN A 53 -7.57 -6.94 18.42
C ASN A 53 -6.93 -6.58 19.77
N PHE A 54 -6.04 -5.59 19.83
CA PHE A 54 -5.51 -5.05 21.08
C PHE A 54 -6.61 -4.39 21.90
N ARG A 55 -6.50 -4.51 23.24
CA ARG A 55 -7.53 -4.12 24.20
C ARG A 55 -6.98 -3.10 25.19
N ILE A 56 -7.88 -2.48 25.94
CA ILE A 56 -7.55 -1.63 27.08
C ILE A 56 -7.40 -2.51 28.31
N GLU A 57 -6.26 -2.49 28.98
CA GLU A 57 -5.99 -3.20 30.25
C GLU A 57 -6.29 -2.34 31.48
N GLN A 58 -6.16 -2.93 32.67
CA GLN A 58 -6.22 -2.31 34.02
C GLN A 58 -7.57 -1.69 34.44
N TYR A 59 -8.28 -1.00 33.56
CA TYR A 59 -9.59 -0.43 33.87
C TYR A 59 -10.72 -1.44 33.69
N ASP A 60 -11.70 -1.38 34.59
CA ASP A 60 -12.99 -2.04 34.42
C ASP A 60 -13.83 -1.38 33.30
N ILE A 61 -14.90 -2.05 32.90
CA ILE A 61 -15.78 -1.57 31.82
C ILE A 61 -16.43 -0.22 32.12
N GLN A 62 -16.82 0.05 33.37
CA GLN A 62 -17.51 1.27 33.76
C GLN A 62 -16.54 2.45 33.72
N SER A 63 -15.33 2.26 34.21
CA SER A 63 -14.24 3.24 34.16
C SER A 63 -13.90 3.62 32.71
N VAL A 64 -13.80 2.63 31.81
CA VAL A 64 -13.60 2.89 30.38
C VAL A 64 -14.78 3.67 29.77
N LYS A 65 -16.02 3.23 29.99
CA LYS A 65 -17.22 3.92 29.48
C LYS A 65 -17.29 5.37 30.00
N ASN A 66 -17.04 5.59 31.29
CA ASN A 66 -17.00 6.91 31.91
C ASN A 66 -15.95 7.83 31.28
N ALA A 67 -14.75 7.31 30.96
CA ALA A 67 -13.71 8.09 30.29
C ALA A 67 -14.13 8.47 28.87
N ILE A 68 -14.74 7.55 28.14
CA ILE A 68 -15.26 7.79 26.78
C ILE A 68 -16.37 8.85 26.81
N ASP A 69 -17.35 8.72 27.71
CA ASP A 69 -18.52 9.60 27.79
C ASP A 69 -18.14 11.03 28.20
N ARG A 70 -17.04 11.19 28.96
CA ARG A 70 -16.47 12.49 29.32
C ARG A 70 -15.45 13.03 28.31
N ASN A 71 -15.29 12.36 27.17
CA ASN A 71 -14.27 12.66 26.16
C ASN A 71 -12.84 12.75 26.72
N LYS A 72 -12.52 11.95 27.73
CA LYS A 72 -11.21 11.86 28.37
C LYS A 72 -10.41 10.67 27.84
N LEU A 73 -10.35 10.54 26.51
CA LEU A 73 -9.72 9.39 25.82
C LEU A 73 -8.22 9.26 26.15
N GLY A 74 -7.53 10.38 26.40
CA GLY A 74 -6.13 10.40 26.78
C GLY A 74 -5.78 9.56 28.01
N LEU A 75 -6.73 9.38 28.93
CA LEU A 75 -6.56 8.54 30.12
C LEU A 75 -6.49 7.04 29.80
N LEU A 76 -6.88 6.64 28.60
CA LEU A 76 -6.93 5.24 28.19
C LEU A 76 -5.72 4.83 27.34
N TRP A 77 -4.95 5.80 26.82
CA TRP A 77 -3.88 5.53 25.87
C TRP A 77 -2.71 4.75 26.48
N ASP A 78 -2.35 5.03 27.75
CA ASP A 78 -1.30 4.31 28.46
C ASP A 78 -1.73 2.91 28.92
N LYS A 79 -3.05 2.62 28.84
CA LYS A 79 -3.63 1.32 29.13
C LYS A 79 -3.96 0.51 27.88
N ASP A 80 -3.78 1.08 26.69
CA ASP A 80 -3.97 0.40 25.41
C ASP A 80 -2.79 -0.57 25.16
N GLN A 81 -3.10 -1.85 24.99
CA GLN A 81 -2.08 -2.88 24.82
C GLN A 81 -1.15 -2.63 23.63
N LEU A 82 -1.64 -2.08 22.51
CA LEU A 82 -0.79 -1.78 21.37
C LEU A 82 0.16 -0.61 21.67
N ASN A 83 -0.32 0.43 22.35
CA ASN A 83 0.56 1.53 22.80
C ASN A 83 1.63 1.04 23.77
N ILE A 84 1.27 0.16 24.72
CA ILE A 84 2.24 -0.49 25.60
C ILE A 84 3.23 -1.33 24.79
N ALA A 85 2.74 -2.15 23.85
CA ALA A 85 3.58 -3.02 23.03
C ALA A 85 4.56 -2.23 22.15
N LYS A 86 4.15 -1.09 21.55
CA LYS A 86 5.05 -0.22 20.77
C LYS A 86 6.22 0.33 21.59
N VAL A 87 6.11 0.40 22.92
CA VAL A 87 7.20 0.82 23.82
C VAL A 87 8.05 -0.36 24.27
N MET A 88 7.43 -1.53 24.48
CA MET A 88 8.06 -2.67 25.14
C MET A 88 8.59 -3.75 24.20
N GLN A 89 8.07 -3.84 22.96
CA GLN A 89 8.32 -4.94 22.04
C GLN A 89 9.19 -4.49 20.86
N PRO A 90 10.44 -4.99 20.73
CA PRO A 90 11.34 -4.62 19.63
C PRO A 90 10.77 -4.89 18.23
N ALA A 91 9.86 -5.86 18.10
CA ALA A 91 9.20 -6.17 16.83
C ALA A 91 8.38 -4.99 16.25
N LEU A 92 7.98 -4.04 17.11
CA LEU A 92 7.23 -2.84 16.72
C LEU A 92 8.14 -1.61 16.54
N ASP A 93 9.46 -1.76 16.59
CA ASP A 93 10.39 -0.64 16.45
C ASP A 93 10.25 0.04 15.08
N GLY A 94 10.13 1.38 15.13
CA GLY A 94 9.96 2.22 13.95
C GLY A 94 8.53 2.25 13.38
N PHE A 95 7.60 1.43 13.90
CA PHE A 95 6.18 1.60 13.59
C PHE A 95 5.62 2.83 14.30
N GLN A 96 4.88 3.63 13.53
CA GLN A 96 4.25 4.87 13.94
C GLN A 96 2.73 4.73 13.80
N GLU A 97 2.00 5.50 14.60
CA GLU A 97 0.54 5.56 14.57
C GLU A 97 0.08 6.96 14.97
N GLY A 98 -1.03 7.41 14.38
CA GLY A 98 -1.69 8.64 14.78
C GLY A 98 -2.30 8.58 16.17
N LEU A 99 -2.57 9.75 16.74
CA LEU A 99 -3.29 9.84 18.01
C LEU A 99 -4.72 9.29 17.88
N LEU A 100 -5.13 8.48 18.85
CA LEU A 100 -6.48 7.92 18.96
C LEU A 100 -7.47 8.98 19.49
N ASN A 101 -7.74 10.00 18.68
CA ASN A 101 -8.67 11.11 18.97
C ASN A 101 -10.14 10.77 18.63
N PHE A 102 -10.47 9.49 18.52
CA PHE A 102 -11.80 8.98 18.23
C PHE A 102 -12.17 7.88 19.23
N ARG A 103 -13.47 7.66 19.44
CA ARG A 103 -13.97 6.67 20.42
C ARG A 103 -13.51 5.25 20.04
N PRO A 104 -13.30 4.34 21.02
CA PRO A 104 -13.05 2.92 20.76
C PRO A 104 -14.03 2.32 19.75
N THR A 105 -13.50 1.53 18.82
CA THR A 105 -14.20 1.06 17.61
C THR A 105 -14.95 -0.25 17.81
N TYR A 106 -14.68 -0.93 18.92
CA TYR A 106 -15.32 -2.19 19.31
C TYR A 106 -15.71 -2.13 20.79
N LYS A 107 -16.77 -2.77 21.29
CA LYS A 107 -17.81 -3.52 20.58
C LYS A 107 -19.14 -2.78 20.68
N TYR A 108 -19.86 -2.64 19.57
CA TYR A 108 -21.18 -2.01 19.51
C TYR A 108 -22.32 -3.03 19.37
N ASP A 109 -23.51 -2.65 19.80
CA ASP A 109 -24.73 -3.35 19.40
C ASP A 109 -25.03 -3.01 17.93
N VAL A 110 -25.15 -4.03 17.09
CA VAL A 110 -25.40 -3.88 15.65
C VAL A 110 -26.66 -3.03 15.41
N GLY A 111 -26.58 -2.11 14.46
CA GLY A 111 -27.63 -1.13 14.16
C GLY A 111 -27.57 0.12 15.03
N THR A 112 -26.60 0.26 15.94
CA THR A 112 -26.52 1.38 16.89
C THR A 112 -25.09 1.93 17.09
N ASN A 113 -25.01 3.03 17.84
CA ASN A 113 -23.76 3.56 18.41
C ASN A 113 -23.67 3.30 19.93
N THR A 114 -24.43 2.33 20.43
CA THR A 114 -24.42 1.89 21.82
C THR A 114 -23.40 0.77 21.98
N TYR A 115 -22.51 0.87 22.98
CA TYR A 115 -21.56 -0.19 23.29
C TYR A 115 -22.26 -1.41 23.90
N ASP A 116 -21.74 -2.60 23.57
CA ASP A 116 -22.26 -3.94 23.89
C ASP A 116 -23.10 -3.99 25.17
N THR A 117 -24.41 -4.20 25.00
CA THR A 117 -25.39 -4.39 26.07
C THR A 117 -25.72 -5.86 26.33
N SER A 118 -25.11 -6.78 25.57
CA SER A 118 -25.29 -8.22 25.76
C SER A 118 -24.79 -8.68 27.13
N SER A 119 -25.15 -9.91 27.52
CA SER A 119 -24.67 -10.53 28.76
C SER A 119 -23.14 -10.63 28.86
N LYS A 120 -22.44 -10.66 27.71
CA LYS A 120 -20.97 -10.72 27.66
C LYS A 120 -20.30 -9.39 28.01
N LYS A 121 -21.01 -8.26 27.87
CA LYS A 121 -20.55 -6.90 28.18
C LYS A 121 -19.09 -6.66 27.81
N ARG A 122 -18.74 -6.80 26.53
CA ARG A 122 -17.36 -6.60 26.08
C ARG A 122 -16.93 -5.16 26.37
N LYS A 123 -15.79 -5.02 27.04
CA LYS A 123 -15.18 -3.72 27.34
C LYS A 123 -14.81 -3.02 26.03
N PRO A 124 -15.13 -1.71 25.85
CA PRO A 124 -14.74 -0.97 24.66
C PRO A 124 -13.22 -0.97 24.45
N ALA A 125 -12.77 -1.08 23.19
CA ALA A 125 -11.37 -1.10 22.80
C ALA A 125 -11.14 -0.56 21.37
N TRP A 126 -9.94 -0.04 21.10
CA TRP A 126 -9.46 0.27 19.76
C TRP A 126 -8.82 -0.98 19.16
N THR A 127 -9.65 -1.83 18.58
CA THR A 127 -9.22 -3.08 17.94
C THR A 127 -8.75 -2.84 16.51
N ASP A 128 -9.35 -1.87 15.83
CA ASP A 128 -9.09 -1.54 14.43
C ASP A 128 -8.05 -0.42 14.34
N ARG A 129 -6.87 -0.70 13.75
CA ARG A 129 -5.69 0.19 13.82
C ARG A 129 -5.02 0.35 12.45
N ILE A 130 -4.34 1.48 12.25
CA ILE A 130 -3.53 1.77 11.05
C ILE A 130 -2.17 2.31 11.48
N LEU A 131 -1.14 1.48 11.33
CA LEU A 131 0.26 1.82 11.58
C LEU A 131 1.00 2.04 10.26
N TRP A 132 2.12 2.77 10.33
CA TRP A 132 3.06 2.85 9.22
C TRP A 132 4.51 2.77 9.70
N ARG A 133 5.42 2.32 8.84
CA ARG A 133 6.86 2.30 9.10
C ARG A 133 7.60 2.79 7.86
N VAL A 134 8.53 3.72 8.05
CA VAL A 134 9.46 4.17 7.00
C VAL A 134 10.78 3.44 7.20
N LYS A 135 11.32 2.85 6.14
CA LYS A 135 12.64 2.22 6.18
C LYS A 135 13.71 3.28 6.42
N VAL A 136 14.54 3.06 7.43
CA VAL A 136 15.76 3.85 7.65
C VAL A 136 16.87 3.21 6.82
N ALA A 137 17.71 4.00 6.16
CA ALA A 137 18.84 3.46 5.40
C ALA A 137 19.83 2.78 6.36
N ASP A 138 20.25 1.55 6.03
CA ASP A 138 21.18 0.80 6.86
C ASP A 138 22.59 1.43 6.80
N ASN A 139 23.08 1.91 7.94
CA ASN A 139 24.40 2.53 8.12
C ASN A 139 25.59 1.54 8.02
N TYR A 140 25.37 0.26 7.72
CA TYR A 140 26.40 -0.77 7.92
C TYR A 140 27.44 -0.91 6.79
N ASN A 141 27.18 -0.37 5.59
CA ASN A 141 28.09 -0.52 4.43
C ASN A 141 28.60 0.79 3.80
N GLN A 142 28.42 1.95 4.45
CA GLN A 142 28.90 3.24 3.92
C GLN A 142 30.02 3.89 4.76
N SER A 143 30.83 3.07 5.42
CA SER A 143 32.04 3.51 6.12
C SER A 143 33.25 3.55 5.18
N VAL A 144 33.28 4.46 4.18
CA VAL A 144 34.58 4.94 3.65
C VAL A 144 34.60 6.43 3.29
N ASP A 145 33.54 7.07 2.76
CA ASP A 145 33.71 8.42 2.16
C ASP A 145 32.62 9.48 2.45
N ARG A 146 31.91 9.41 3.58
CA ARG A 146 30.89 10.44 3.90
C ARG A 146 31.44 11.65 4.64
N ARG A 147 31.21 12.84 4.08
CA ARG A 147 31.52 14.12 4.71
C ARG A 147 30.61 14.34 5.93
N PRO A 148 31.12 14.85 7.07
CA PRO A 148 30.30 15.17 8.22
C PRO A 148 29.38 16.37 7.89
N GLY A 149 28.06 16.17 7.92
CA GLY A 149 27.08 17.28 7.86
C GLY A 149 25.89 17.09 6.92
N GLU A 150 25.85 16.07 6.06
CA GLU A 150 24.69 15.79 5.22
C GLU A 150 23.69 14.89 5.98
N ALA A 151 22.58 15.48 6.43
CA ALA A 151 21.46 14.72 6.96
C ALA A 151 20.87 13.85 5.84
N GLU A 152 20.84 12.54 6.03
CA GLU A 152 20.20 11.62 5.10
C GLU A 152 18.71 11.94 4.97
N VAL A 153 18.28 12.29 3.76
CA VAL A 153 16.85 12.49 3.48
C VAL A 153 16.22 11.11 3.28
N PRO A 154 15.16 10.74 4.04
CA PRO A 154 14.44 9.50 3.82
C PRO A 154 13.97 9.40 2.36
N SER A 155 13.98 8.18 1.79
CA SER A 155 13.49 7.94 0.42
C SER A 155 12.03 8.38 0.24
N VAL A 156 11.28 8.42 1.33
CA VAL A 156 9.90 8.90 1.41
C VAL A 156 9.64 9.63 2.73
N GLN A 157 9.03 10.81 2.65
CA GLN A 157 8.47 11.52 3.78
C GLN A 157 6.96 11.24 3.85
N VAL A 158 6.46 10.96 5.06
CA VAL A 158 5.07 10.57 5.30
C VAL A 158 4.43 11.56 6.25
N PHE A 159 3.30 12.12 5.84
CA PHE A 159 2.49 13.01 6.67
C PHE A 159 1.10 12.43 6.82
N GLN A 160 0.69 12.08 8.04
CA GLN A 160 -0.69 11.65 8.29
C GLN A 160 -1.59 12.88 8.39
N CYS A 161 -2.48 13.05 7.42
CA CYS A 161 -3.42 14.17 7.33
C CYS A 161 -4.65 13.97 8.22
N SER A 162 -5.12 12.73 8.37
CA SER A 162 -6.24 12.40 9.26
C SER A 162 -6.18 10.96 9.74
N TYR A 163 -6.78 10.70 10.91
CA TYR A 163 -7.00 9.38 11.47
C TYR A 163 -8.28 9.40 12.30
N ARG A 164 -9.31 8.67 11.87
CA ARG A 164 -10.66 8.75 12.45
C ARG A 164 -11.43 7.44 12.35
N SER A 165 -12.43 7.29 13.20
CA SER A 165 -13.49 6.28 13.03
C SER A 165 -14.76 6.90 12.45
N HIS A 166 -15.58 6.06 11.82
CA HIS A 166 -16.80 6.44 11.14
C HIS A 166 -18.02 5.86 11.85
N MET A 167 -18.67 6.68 12.69
CA MET A 167 -19.80 6.28 13.55
C MET A 167 -21.13 6.17 12.80
N GLU A 168 -21.20 6.68 11.57
CA GLU A 168 -22.36 6.63 10.69
C GLU A 168 -22.64 5.22 10.14
N TYR A 169 -21.64 4.32 10.16
CA TYR A 169 -21.81 2.93 9.74
C TYR A 169 -22.24 2.04 10.90
N LEU A 170 -23.43 1.44 10.77
CA LEU A 170 -24.10 0.71 11.85
C LEU A 170 -24.23 -0.80 11.57
N VAL A 171 -23.76 -1.28 10.42
CA VAL A 171 -23.96 -2.66 9.95
C VAL A 171 -23.10 -3.70 10.67
N SER A 172 -22.10 -3.26 11.43
CA SER A 172 -21.15 -4.10 12.17
C SER A 172 -21.11 -3.68 13.64
N ASP A 173 -20.65 -4.59 14.49
CA ASP A 173 -20.26 -4.31 15.88
C ASP A 173 -18.89 -3.60 15.99
N HIS A 174 -18.20 -3.43 14.86
CA HIS A 174 -17.03 -2.56 14.68
C HIS A 174 -17.40 -1.28 13.92
N LYS A 175 -16.62 -0.21 14.17
CA LYS A 175 -16.71 1.05 13.42
C LYS A 175 -15.54 1.18 12.45
N PRO A 176 -15.77 1.44 11.14
CA PRO A 176 -14.70 1.61 10.18
C PRO A 176 -13.70 2.68 10.61
N VAL A 177 -12.42 2.40 10.40
CA VAL A 177 -11.32 3.33 10.66
C VAL A 177 -10.67 3.72 9.35
N ALA A 178 -10.39 5.01 9.19
CA ALA A 178 -9.74 5.55 8.01
C ALA A 178 -8.57 6.46 8.42
N ALA A 179 -7.50 6.39 7.65
CA ALA A 179 -6.39 7.34 7.72
C ALA A 179 -6.06 7.85 6.31
N VAL A 180 -5.73 9.13 6.21
CA VAL A 180 -5.30 9.78 4.97
C VAL A 180 -3.86 10.22 5.14
N PHE A 181 -3.02 9.90 4.15
CA PHE A 181 -1.60 10.23 4.17
C PHE A 181 -1.22 11.02 2.92
N SER A 182 -0.34 12.02 3.11
CA SER A 182 0.39 12.68 2.04
C SER A 182 1.81 12.14 2.01
N LEU A 183 2.24 11.66 0.85
CA LEU A 183 3.55 11.04 0.64
C LEU A 183 4.40 11.94 -0.26
N LYS A 184 5.62 12.22 0.16
CA LYS A 184 6.61 12.94 -0.64
C LYS A 184 7.80 12.03 -0.88
N PHE A 185 7.99 11.63 -2.13
CA PHE A 185 9.12 10.81 -2.55
C PHE A 185 10.32 11.70 -2.90
N ALA A 186 11.53 11.22 -2.61
CA ALA A 186 12.77 11.96 -2.90
C ALA A 186 13.00 12.14 -4.41
N HIS A 187 12.55 11.17 -5.22
CA HIS A 187 12.69 11.17 -6.67
C HIS A 187 11.33 11.00 -7.35
N LYS A 188 11.06 11.86 -8.32
CA LYS A 188 10.01 11.71 -9.30
C LYS A 188 10.69 11.65 -10.67
N LEU A 189 10.46 10.58 -11.42
CA LEU A 189 10.87 10.55 -12.81
C LEU A 189 9.87 11.43 -13.58
N GLU A 190 10.35 12.53 -14.18
CA GLU A 190 9.49 13.40 -15.01
C GLU A 190 9.08 12.72 -16.32
N LEU A 191 9.87 11.74 -16.77
CA LEU A 191 9.59 10.94 -17.95
C LEU A 191 9.60 9.45 -17.57
N PRO A 192 8.61 8.66 -18.01
CA PRO A 192 8.63 7.21 -17.79
C PRO A 192 9.80 6.56 -18.52
N LEU A 193 10.23 5.38 -18.02
CA LEU A 193 11.30 4.59 -18.64
C LEU A 193 10.97 4.23 -20.09
N VAL A 194 9.67 4.07 -20.40
CA VAL A 194 9.17 3.91 -21.75
C VAL A 194 8.04 4.91 -22.01
N GLN A 195 8.20 5.72 -23.05
CA GLN A 195 7.16 6.63 -23.54
C GLN A 195 6.46 5.99 -24.73
N LEU A 196 5.14 5.91 -24.69
CA LEU A 196 4.31 5.37 -25.76
C LEU A 196 3.63 6.52 -26.49
N GLN A 197 3.49 6.39 -27.80
CA GLN A 197 2.79 7.30 -28.69
C GLN A 197 1.90 6.48 -29.61
N VAL A 198 0.66 6.93 -29.72
CA VAL A 198 -0.40 6.32 -30.51
C VAL A 198 -1.18 7.42 -31.20
N GLU A 199 -1.83 7.11 -32.31
CA GLU A 199 -2.77 8.02 -32.95
C GLU A 199 -3.98 8.26 -32.03
N ASP A 200 -4.62 9.43 -32.15
CA ASP A 200 -5.72 9.84 -31.27
C ASP A 200 -6.95 8.93 -31.35
N GLU A 201 -7.14 8.23 -32.48
CA GLU A 201 -8.21 7.25 -32.66
C GLU A 201 -7.74 6.09 -33.57
N TRP A 202 -8.14 4.85 -33.24
CA TRP A 202 -7.94 3.68 -34.11
C TRP A 202 -9.24 3.33 -34.83
N THR A 203 -9.34 3.74 -36.10
CA THR A 203 -10.56 3.55 -36.91
C THR A 203 -10.46 2.35 -37.85
N LYS A 204 -9.25 1.95 -38.20
CA LYS A 204 -8.93 0.80 -39.06
C LYS A 204 -7.69 0.07 -38.54
N PRO A 205 -7.49 -1.21 -38.88
CA PRO A 205 -6.34 -1.98 -38.39
C PRO A 205 -4.97 -1.37 -38.70
N ALA A 206 -4.85 -0.61 -39.79
CA ALA A 206 -3.62 0.10 -40.13
C ALA A 206 -3.23 1.21 -39.14
N ASP A 207 -4.19 1.71 -38.35
CA ASP A 207 -3.96 2.73 -37.33
C ASP A 207 -3.36 2.11 -36.06
N ALA A 208 -3.43 0.78 -35.90
CA ALA A 208 -3.05 0.03 -34.69
C ALA A 208 -1.52 -0.09 -34.47
N VAL A 209 -0.83 1.02 -34.69
CA VAL A 209 0.61 1.20 -34.56
C VAL A 209 0.88 1.95 -33.26
N VAL A 210 1.77 1.36 -32.46
CA VAL A 210 2.34 2.03 -31.29
C VAL A 210 3.79 2.37 -31.59
N ARG A 211 4.14 3.65 -31.44
CA ARG A 211 5.52 4.12 -31.44
C ARG A 211 5.96 4.28 -30.00
N TYR A 212 7.18 3.88 -29.67
CA TYR A 212 7.66 4.02 -28.30
C TYR A 212 9.14 4.34 -28.23
N ARG A 213 9.49 5.11 -27.21
CA ARG A 213 10.85 5.51 -26.90
C ARG A 213 11.25 4.96 -25.54
N MET A 214 12.36 4.25 -25.49
CA MET A 214 12.93 3.72 -24.26
C MET A 214 14.11 4.56 -23.80
N ASP A 215 14.25 4.76 -22.50
CA ASP A 215 15.45 5.34 -21.91
C ASP A 215 16.69 4.48 -22.22
N ILE A 216 17.86 5.09 -22.38
CA ILE A 216 19.09 4.36 -22.75
C ILE A 216 19.54 3.38 -21.67
N SER A 217 19.23 3.69 -20.40
CA SER A 217 19.57 2.86 -19.25
C SER A 217 18.55 1.77 -18.97
N PHE A 218 17.44 1.72 -19.73
CA PHE A 218 16.36 0.79 -19.50
C PHE A 218 16.77 -0.66 -19.84
N PRO A 219 16.74 -1.61 -18.88
CA PRO A 219 17.09 -3.00 -19.12
C PRO A 219 15.97 -3.73 -19.90
N LYS A 220 16.13 -3.76 -21.22
CA LYS A 220 15.21 -4.40 -22.19
C LYS A 220 15.11 -5.92 -21.95
N SER A 221 13.97 -6.52 -22.25
CA SER A 221 13.78 -7.97 -22.26
C SER A 221 13.02 -8.43 -23.51
N SER A 222 13.41 -9.58 -24.08
CA SER A 222 12.60 -10.22 -25.15
C SER A 222 11.23 -10.72 -24.69
N TRP A 223 10.99 -10.65 -23.39
CA TRP A 223 9.70 -10.93 -22.77
C TRP A 223 8.96 -9.64 -22.37
N ASP A 224 9.40 -8.47 -22.82
CA ASP A 224 8.62 -7.23 -22.65
C ASP A 224 7.47 -7.20 -23.68
N TRP A 225 6.31 -6.64 -23.31
CA TRP A 225 5.17 -6.53 -24.21
C TRP A 225 4.42 -5.22 -24.04
N ILE A 226 3.69 -4.84 -25.08
CA ILE A 226 2.75 -3.72 -25.06
C ILE A 226 1.34 -4.31 -25.10
N GLY A 227 0.57 -4.06 -24.05
CA GLY A 227 -0.83 -4.48 -23.98
C GLY A 227 -1.76 -3.32 -24.31
N LEU A 228 -2.88 -3.63 -24.96
CA LEU A 228 -4.04 -2.77 -25.12
C LEU A 228 -5.04 -3.09 -24.00
N TYR A 229 -5.46 -2.09 -23.25
CA TYR A 229 -6.34 -2.24 -22.09
C TYR A 229 -7.55 -1.34 -22.25
N LYS A 230 -8.71 -1.79 -21.79
CA LYS A 230 -9.85 -0.90 -21.62
C LYS A 230 -9.59 0.04 -20.45
N VAL A 231 -10.01 1.31 -20.56
CA VAL A 231 -9.92 2.27 -19.44
C VAL A 231 -10.58 1.67 -18.19
N GLY A 232 -9.88 1.76 -17.05
CA GLY A 232 -10.33 1.19 -15.77
C GLY A 232 -9.95 -0.27 -15.52
N PHE A 233 -8.99 -0.84 -16.27
CA PHE A 233 -8.41 -2.16 -16.00
C PHE A 233 -7.82 -2.23 -14.57
N LYS A 234 -7.79 -3.43 -13.97
CA LYS A 234 -7.43 -3.62 -12.55
C LYS A 234 -6.11 -4.36 -12.35
N HIS A 235 -5.69 -5.14 -13.33
CA HIS A 235 -4.50 -5.96 -13.30
C HIS A 235 -3.72 -5.86 -14.61
N HIS A 236 -2.39 -5.95 -14.57
CA HIS A 236 -1.52 -5.89 -15.75
C HIS A 236 -1.70 -7.06 -16.76
N LYS A 237 -2.60 -8.00 -16.46
CA LYS A 237 -2.98 -9.11 -17.33
C LYS A 237 -4.39 -8.96 -17.92
N ASP A 238 -5.09 -7.87 -17.60
CA ASP A 238 -6.42 -7.56 -18.11
C ASP A 238 -6.38 -6.97 -19.54
N TYR A 239 -5.28 -7.17 -20.27
CA TYR A 239 -5.17 -6.69 -21.64
C TYR A 239 -6.19 -7.39 -22.53
N VAL A 240 -6.77 -6.65 -23.48
CA VAL A 240 -7.65 -7.22 -24.52
C VAL A 240 -6.85 -7.73 -25.71
N ALA A 241 -5.68 -7.13 -25.96
CA ALA A 241 -4.73 -7.52 -27.00
C ALA A 241 -3.32 -7.21 -26.52
N TYR A 242 -2.31 -7.87 -27.06
CA TYR A 242 -0.92 -7.51 -26.79
C TYR A 242 -0.02 -7.79 -28.00
N VAL A 243 1.13 -7.13 -28.00
CA VAL A 243 2.23 -7.39 -28.94
C VAL A 243 3.54 -7.41 -28.17
N TRP A 244 4.47 -8.28 -28.57
CA TRP A 244 5.82 -8.26 -28.01
C TRP A 244 6.53 -6.97 -28.36
N ALA A 245 7.19 -6.37 -27.37
CA ALA A 245 8.02 -5.20 -27.60
C ALA A 245 9.23 -5.61 -28.46
N LYS A 246 9.48 -4.83 -29.51
CA LYS A 246 10.67 -4.98 -30.33
C LYS A 246 11.84 -4.23 -29.70
N HIS A 247 13.00 -4.85 -29.71
CA HIS A 247 14.29 -4.23 -29.47
C HIS A 247 15.24 -4.71 -30.57
N ASP A 248 16.08 -3.79 -31.03
CA ASP A 248 17.04 -4.03 -32.09
C ASP A 248 18.40 -4.27 -31.43
N GLU A 249 18.91 -5.49 -31.49
CA GLU A 249 20.21 -5.84 -30.91
C GLU A 249 21.38 -5.33 -31.77
N SER A 250 21.13 -4.95 -33.03
CA SER A 250 22.18 -4.47 -33.93
C SER A 250 22.57 -3.01 -33.69
N ASP A 251 21.68 -2.20 -33.11
CA ASP A 251 21.94 -0.82 -32.70
C ASP A 251 21.57 -0.60 -31.23
N PRO A 252 22.55 -0.72 -30.31
CA PRO A 252 22.33 -0.51 -28.88
C PRO A 252 21.90 0.91 -28.53
N MET A 253 22.22 1.90 -29.37
CA MET A 253 21.90 3.32 -29.15
C MET A 253 20.48 3.67 -29.61
N ARG A 254 19.82 2.79 -30.36
CA ARG A 254 18.45 3.00 -30.79
C ARG A 254 17.51 3.10 -29.60
N GLN A 255 16.76 4.20 -29.54
CA GLN A 255 15.76 4.46 -28.49
C GLN A 255 14.33 4.35 -29.00
N CYS A 256 14.09 4.56 -30.30
CA CYS A 256 12.76 4.64 -30.89
C CYS A 256 12.40 3.38 -31.69
N TYR A 257 11.20 2.88 -31.43
CA TYR A 257 10.70 1.61 -31.96
C TYR A 257 9.22 1.74 -32.34
N GLN A 258 8.73 0.76 -33.09
CA GLN A 258 7.32 0.64 -33.43
C GLN A 258 6.86 -0.82 -33.39
N ALA A 259 5.64 -1.04 -32.93
CA ALA A 259 4.94 -2.31 -33.00
C ALA A 259 3.56 -2.12 -33.62
N LEU A 260 3.05 -3.16 -34.28
CA LEU A 260 1.76 -3.18 -34.94
C LEU A 260 0.93 -4.31 -34.34
N PHE A 261 -0.29 -4.01 -33.91
CA PHE A 261 -1.25 -5.02 -33.48
C PHE A 261 -1.88 -5.69 -34.70
N SER A 262 -1.99 -7.02 -34.66
CA SER A 262 -2.69 -7.77 -35.70
C SER A 262 -4.20 -7.49 -35.65
N GLU A 263 -4.85 -7.38 -36.79
CA GLU A 263 -6.30 -7.20 -36.89
C GLU A 263 -7.08 -8.26 -36.11
N GLU A 264 -6.58 -9.50 -36.09
CA GLU A 264 -7.24 -10.64 -35.45
C GLU A 264 -7.39 -10.49 -33.93
N VAL A 265 -6.50 -9.74 -33.29
CA VAL A 265 -6.49 -9.54 -31.83
C VAL A 265 -7.18 -8.25 -31.41
N LEU A 266 -7.52 -7.37 -32.35
CA LEU A 266 -8.13 -6.09 -32.01
C LEU A 266 -9.58 -6.27 -31.52
N PRO A 267 -10.00 -5.50 -30.50
CA PRO A 267 -11.35 -5.56 -30.00
C PRO A 267 -12.35 -5.14 -31.09
N ARG A 268 -13.49 -5.85 -31.15
CA ARG A 268 -14.59 -5.50 -32.06
C ARG A 268 -15.52 -4.50 -31.38
N GLY A 269 -15.53 -3.26 -31.86
CA GLY A 269 -16.44 -2.20 -31.39
C GLY A 269 -15.71 -0.97 -30.87
N MET A 270 -16.48 0.07 -30.55
CA MET A 270 -15.96 1.31 -29.99
C MET A 270 -15.73 1.20 -28.48
N GLY A 271 -14.72 1.90 -27.99
CA GLY A 271 -14.40 1.98 -26.58
C GLY A 271 -13.19 2.88 -26.37
N GLU A 272 -12.98 3.27 -25.12
CA GLU A 272 -11.82 4.06 -24.71
C GLU A 272 -10.75 3.09 -24.20
N PHE A 273 -9.54 3.19 -24.76
CA PHE A 273 -8.45 2.27 -24.49
C PHE A 273 -7.17 3.01 -24.08
N ILE A 274 -6.26 2.27 -23.45
CA ILE A 274 -4.92 2.73 -23.07
C ILE A 274 -3.93 1.66 -23.48
N LEU A 275 -2.74 2.07 -23.92
CA LEU A 275 -1.61 1.16 -24.12
C LEU A 275 -0.68 1.21 -22.92
N CYS A 276 -0.23 0.03 -22.47
CA CYS A 276 0.76 -0.08 -21.40
C CYS A 276 1.93 -0.96 -21.83
N TYR A 277 3.15 -0.45 -21.63
CA TYR A 277 4.39 -1.22 -21.80
C TYR A 277 4.70 -1.94 -20.50
N TYR A 278 4.70 -3.26 -20.54
CA TYR A 278 5.09 -4.12 -19.43
C TYR A 278 6.55 -4.54 -19.56
N SER A 279 7.33 -4.30 -18.50
CA SER A 279 8.71 -4.77 -18.40
C SER A 279 8.75 -6.09 -17.64
N ASN A 280 9.23 -7.15 -18.29
CA ASN A 280 9.46 -8.45 -17.64
C ASN A 280 10.57 -8.35 -16.58
N ASN A 281 11.60 -7.54 -16.83
CA ASN A 281 12.69 -7.34 -15.89
C ASN A 281 12.27 -6.60 -14.62
N HIS A 282 11.32 -5.66 -14.71
CA HIS A 282 10.78 -4.97 -13.53
C HIS A 282 9.52 -5.62 -12.97
N ASN A 283 8.93 -6.57 -13.69
CA ASN A 283 7.65 -7.21 -13.38
C ASN A 283 6.52 -6.19 -13.13
N THR A 284 6.47 -5.12 -13.95
CA THR A 284 5.51 -4.04 -13.82
C THR A 284 5.33 -3.27 -15.13
N ILE A 285 4.28 -2.46 -15.21
CA ILE A 285 4.07 -1.48 -16.27
C ILE A 285 5.01 -0.29 -16.04
N VAL A 286 5.75 0.10 -17.09
CA VAL A 286 6.79 1.14 -17.05
C VAL A 286 6.56 2.28 -18.04
N GLY A 287 5.48 2.19 -18.81
CA GLY A 287 5.02 3.21 -19.76
C GLY A 287 3.53 3.05 -20.01
N VAL A 288 2.81 4.17 -20.08
CA VAL A 288 1.36 4.22 -20.26
C VAL A 288 1.02 5.41 -21.19
N THR A 289 0.05 5.25 -22.08
CA THR A 289 -0.50 6.37 -22.89
C THR A 289 -1.61 7.12 -22.14
N GLU A 290 -1.98 8.29 -22.63
CA GLU A 290 -3.32 8.81 -22.36
C GLU A 290 -4.39 7.89 -23.01
N PRO A 291 -5.66 7.95 -22.55
CA PRO A 291 -6.76 7.29 -23.23
C PRO A 291 -6.94 7.80 -24.67
N PHE A 292 -7.33 6.89 -25.56
CA PHE A 292 -7.65 7.14 -26.97
C PHE A 292 -8.82 6.23 -27.43
#